data_AF-A0A9W8J5D4-F1
#
_entry.id   AF-A0A9W8J5D4-F1
#
_cell.length_a   1.000
_cell.length_b   1.000
_cell.length_c   1.000
_cell.angle_alpha   90.00
_cell.angle_beta   90.00
_cell.angle_gamma   90.00
#
_symmetry.space_group_name_H-M   'P 1'
#
loop_
_entity.id
_entity.type
_entity.pdbx_description
1 polymer ?
#
loop_
_entity_poly.entity_id
_entity_poly.type
_entity_poly.pdbx_seq_one_letter_code
_entity_poly.pdbx_strand_id
1 'polypeptide(L)'
;MELQDSQPFIPPPPDENGRTDLSVTVSIDGQVLASGSVPLESTRYELPLLLSKLQPRREAYTLECSASLEDGQTFNATGKLTYLPEPSTVQIASASKMDLRTGAILAKGPNGEGEFQPIFPIGFYTQFDGYLTNLTVLSELKEQGFNVVHPIPPFSNLTALDAVLDEMERVGLYLMYDMRWTYMNDSRVTEEVNRIKTRPNLLLWYTANDPDSTSDPLNATVRSYHLINSLDGGDSTGGSGYHPISLVLGCQDYEFSAYANGTDIVMQNVYNIGNNVTFSSEWDTECTPNFGACGLANG
;
A
#
# COMPACT_ATOMS: atom_id res chain seq x y z
N MET A 1 -18.75 -13.35 13.18
CA MET A 1 -18.79 -14.53 12.30
C MET A 1 -18.66 -15.76 13.20
N GLU A 2 -19.78 -16.30 13.68
CA GLU A 2 -19.77 -17.60 14.38
C GLU A 2 -19.63 -18.69 13.32
N LEU A 3 -18.57 -19.49 13.40
CA LEU A 3 -18.38 -20.67 12.57
C LEU A 3 -19.37 -21.75 13.07
N GLN A 4 -20.54 -21.84 12.43
CA GLN A 4 -21.39 -23.01 12.60
C GLN A 4 -20.65 -24.24 12.02
N ASP A 5 -20.66 -25.35 12.77
CA ASP A 5 -20.00 -26.64 12.50
C ASP A 5 -18.48 -26.78 12.79
N SER A 6 -17.85 -25.86 13.54
CA SER A 6 -16.48 -26.12 14.03
C SER A 6 -16.48 -27.15 15.16
N GLN A 7 -15.98 -28.36 14.90
CA GLN A 7 -15.60 -29.30 15.96
C GLN A 7 -14.53 -28.66 16.85
N PRO A 8 -14.60 -28.80 18.19
CA PRO A 8 -13.53 -28.34 19.08
C PRO A 8 -12.20 -28.98 18.68
N PHE A 9 -11.17 -28.17 18.47
CA PHE A 9 -9.83 -28.68 18.29
C PHE A 9 -9.37 -29.33 19.60
N ILE A 10 -9.03 -30.62 19.54
CA ILE A 10 -8.38 -31.34 20.64
C ILE A 10 -6.94 -31.58 20.17
N PRO A 11 -5.94 -30.87 20.72
CA PRO A 11 -4.56 -31.07 20.33
C PRO A 11 -4.09 -32.48 20.69
N PRO A 12 -3.20 -33.09 19.88
CA PRO A 12 -2.56 -34.35 20.26
C PRO A 12 -1.72 -34.16 21.53
N PRO A 13 -1.46 -35.24 22.29
CA PRO A 13 -0.56 -35.17 23.42
C PRO A 13 0.80 -34.61 22.97
N PRO A 14 1.36 -33.64 23.70
CA PRO A 14 2.61 -33.01 23.32
C PRO A 14 3.79 -34.00 23.36
N ASP A 15 4.85 -33.70 22.62
CA ASP A 15 6.12 -34.43 22.65
C ASP A 15 6.81 -34.37 24.03
N GLU A 16 7.98 -35.01 24.16
CA GLU A 16 8.77 -35.01 25.40
C GLU A 16 9.17 -33.60 25.89
N ASN A 17 9.01 -32.56 25.06
CA ASN A 17 9.28 -31.16 25.38
C ASN A 17 8.00 -30.32 25.56
N GLY A 18 6.81 -30.93 25.57
CA GLY A 18 5.55 -30.21 25.74
C GLY A 18 5.01 -29.55 24.45
N ARG A 19 5.54 -29.88 23.27
CA ARG A 19 5.12 -29.28 21.98
C ARG A 19 4.58 -30.32 21.01
N THR A 20 3.53 -29.95 20.30
CA THR A 20 3.11 -30.65 19.08
C THR A 20 3.44 -29.73 17.92
N ASP A 21 4.17 -30.24 16.94
CA ASP A 21 4.56 -29.48 15.76
C ASP A 21 3.66 -29.87 14.58
N LEU A 22 3.35 -28.89 13.74
CA LEU A 22 2.72 -29.08 12.44
C LEU A 22 3.80 -29.25 11.38
N SER A 23 3.75 -30.33 10.62
CA SER A 23 4.47 -30.43 9.35
C SER A 23 3.72 -29.61 8.32
N VAL A 24 4.29 -28.46 7.93
CA VAL A 24 3.70 -27.52 6.98
C VAL A 24 4.38 -27.64 5.62
N THR A 25 3.59 -27.65 4.55
CA THR A 25 4.03 -27.57 3.16
C THR A 25 3.29 -26.45 2.45
N VAL A 26 4.05 -25.61 1.74
CA VAL A 26 3.50 -24.56 0.88
C VAL A 26 3.84 -24.89 -0.57
N SER A 27 2.81 -24.94 -1.42
CA SER A 27 2.94 -25.30 -2.83
C SER A 27 2.15 -24.39 -3.76
N ILE A 28 2.56 -24.37 -5.02
CA ILE A 28 1.84 -23.75 -6.13
C ILE A 28 1.74 -24.80 -7.23
N ASP A 29 0.54 -25.09 -7.73
CA ASP A 29 0.29 -26.07 -8.80
C ASP A 29 0.97 -27.44 -8.52
N GLY A 30 0.95 -27.88 -7.26
CA GLY A 30 1.60 -29.12 -6.80
C GLY A 30 3.13 -29.04 -6.64
N GLN A 31 3.77 -27.91 -6.98
CA GLN A 31 5.20 -27.69 -6.78
C GLN A 31 5.46 -27.13 -5.38
N VAL A 32 6.23 -27.85 -4.57
CA VAL A 32 6.61 -27.42 -3.21
C VAL A 32 7.61 -26.25 -3.26
N LEU A 33 7.23 -25.14 -2.63
CA LEU A 33 8.03 -23.92 -2.49
C LEU A 33 8.68 -23.79 -1.12
N ALA A 34 8.03 -24.30 -0.07
CA ALA A 34 8.58 -24.37 1.27
C ALA A 34 7.99 -25.55 2.03
N SER A 35 8.75 -26.07 3.00
CA SER A 35 8.28 -27.07 3.95
C SER A 35 9.01 -26.90 5.28
N GLY A 36 8.34 -27.14 6.40
CA GLY A 36 8.98 -27.06 7.70
C GLY A 36 8.09 -27.49 8.86
N SER A 37 8.72 -27.66 10.03
CA SER A 37 8.05 -27.86 11.31
C SER A 37 7.65 -26.51 11.89
N VAL A 38 6.37 -26.35 12.21
CA VAL A 38 5.81 -25.13 12.80
C VAL A 38 5.18 -25.49 14.14
N PRO A 39 5.65 -24.92 15.27
CA PRO A 39 5.05 -25.22 16.57
C PRO A 39 3.57 -24.85 16.62
N LEU A 40 2.74 -25.69 17.24
CA LEU A 40 1.35 -25.33 17.54
C LEU A 40 1.31 -24.04 18.37
N GLU A 41 0.20 -23.29 18.20
CA GLU A 41 -0.05 -22.00 18.86
C GLU A 41 0.99 -20.91 18.57
N SER A 42 1.86 -21.12 17.58
CA SER A 42 2.76 -20.07 17.10
C SER A 42 2.04 -19.13 16.12
N THR A 43 2.46 -17.87 16.12
CA THR A 43 2.05 -16.88 15.12
C THR A 43 3.30 -16.23 14.52
N ARG A 44 3.18 -15.72 13.28
CA ARG A 44 4.29 -15.06 12.57
C ARG A 44 5.53 -15.96 12.37
N TYR A 45 5.33 -17.28 12.30
CA TYR A 45 6.39 -18.21 11.95
C TYR A 45 6.68 -18.13 10.45
N GLU A 46 7.95 -17.99 10.08
CA GLU A 46 8.35 -17.75 8.70
C GLU A 46 8.88 -19.03 8.04
N LEU A 47 8.41 -19.31 6.82
CA LEU A 47 8.93 -20.35 5.96
C LEU A 47 9.45 -19.69 4.66
N PRO A 48 10.77 -19.69 4.40
CA PRO A 48 11.31 -19.09 3.19
C PRO A 48 10.81 -19.79 1.92
N LEU A 49 10.19 -19.04 1.01
CA LEU A 49 9.70 -19.56 -0.27
C LEU A 49 10.83 -19.63 -1.30
N LEU A 50 10.95 -20.77 -1.99
CA LEU A 50 11.87 -20.94 -3.13
C LEU A 50 11.31 -20.32 -4.41
N LEU A 51 11.38 -18.98 -4.52
CA LEU A 51 10.87 -18.24 -5.67
C LEU A 51 11.57 -18.57 -6.99
N SER A 52 12.80 -19.11 -6.96
CA SER A 52 13.55 -19.53 -8.15
C SER A 52 12.87 -20.64 -8.95
N LYS A 53 11.84 -21.29 -8.39
CA LYS A 53 11.03 -22.30 -9.07
C LYS A 53 9.85 -21.72 -9.85
N LEU A 54 9.53 -20.45 -9.62
CA LEU A 54 8.43 -19.75 -10.27
C LEU A 54 8.93 -18.87 -11.41
N GLN A 55 8.06 -18.61 -12.37
CA GLN A 55 8.32 -17.64 -13.42
C GLN A 55 7.63 -16.33 -13.07
N PRO A 56 8.31 -15.18 -13.16
CA PRO A 56 7.64 -13.91 -12.93
C PRO A 56 6.48 -13.72 -13.90
N ARG A 57 5.31 -13.29 -13.40
CA ARG A 57 4.11 -13.04 -14.20
C ARG A 57 3.21 -12.00 -13.56
N ARG A 58 2.27 -11.48 -14.34
CA ARG A 58 1.31 -10.47 -13.91
C ARG A 58 0.22 -11.05 -13.00
N GLU A 59 -0.27 -12.24 -13.33
CA GLU A 59 -1.31 -12.93 -12.57
C GLU A 59 -0.76 -13.51 -11.27
N ALA A 60 -1.41 -13.23 -10.15
CA ALA A 60 -1.03 -13.81 -8.88
C ALA A 60 -1.04 -15.36 -8.96
N TYR A 61 -0.12 -15.98 -8.23
CA TYR A 61 -0.18 -17.40 -7.98
C TYR A 61 -1.13 -17.71 -6.83
N THR A 62 -1.87 -18.81 -6.93
CA THR A 62 -2.61 -19.37 -5.81
C THR A 62 -1.67 -20.25 -5.00
N LEU A 63 -1.37 -19.81 -3.77
CA LEU A 63 -0.64 -20.61 -2.80
C LEU A 63 -1.60 -21.60 -2.15
N GLU A 64 -1.15 -22.84 -2.02
CA GLU A 64 -1.77 -23.86 -1.19
C GLU A 64 -0.86 -24.13 0.00
N CYS A 65 -1.40 -24.02 1.20
CA CYS A 65 -0.71 -24.34 2.44
C CYS A 65 -1.41 -25.54 3.06
N SER A 66 -0.68 -26.64 3.24
CA SER A 66 -1.16 -27.83 3.93
C SER A 66 -0.34 -28.03 5.20
N ALA A 67 -1.01 -28.30 6.31
CA ALA A 67 -0.38 -28.59 7.60
C ALA A 67 -0.92 -29.92 8.13
N SER A 68 -0.05 -30.75 8.69
CA SER A 68 -0.41 -32.06 9.23
C SER A 68 0.19 -32.32 10.60
N LEU A 69 -0.60 -32.92 11.49
CA LEU A 69 -0.17 -33.48 12.77
C LEU A 69 0.26 -34.95 12.60
N GLU A 70 1.01 -35.48 13.56
CA GLU A 70 1.49 -36.88 13.54
C GLU A 70 0.37 -37.91 13.58
N ASP A 71 -0.78 -37.58 14.18
CA ASP A 71 -1.97 -38.43 14.26
C ASP A 71 -2.76 -38.50 12.94
N GLY A 72 -2.33 -37.77 11.91
CA GLY A 72 -2.92 -37.74 10.58
C GLY A 72 -3.96 -36.65 10.38
N GLN A 73 -4.25 -35.80 11.37
CA GLN A 73 -5.11 -34.63 11.16
C GLN A 73 -4.44 -33.65 10.19
N THR A 74 -5.22 -33.10 9.24
CA THR A 74 -4.73 -32.17 8.22
C THR A 74 -5.54 -30.88 8.18
N PHE A 75 -4.88 -29.79 7.81
CA PHE A 75 -5.45 -28.46 7.66
C PHE A 75 -4.98 -27.87 6.34
N ASN A 76 -5.87 -27.18 5.64
CA ASN A 76 -5.54 -26.54 4.37
C ASN A 76 -5.98 -25.08 4.39
N ALA A 77 -5.16 -24.22 3.83
CA ALA A 77 -5.46 -22.81 3.59
C ALA A 77 -4.95 -22.40 2.21
N THR A 78 -5.55 -21.37 1.63
CA THR A 78 -5.09 -20.79 0.37
C THR A 78 -4.69 -19.33 0.55
N GLY A 79 -3.79 -18.87 -0.30
CA GLY A 79 -3.32 -17.49 -0.32
C GLY A 79 -2.96 -17.04 -1.73
N LYS A 80 -2.55 -15.78 -1.86
CA LYS A 80 -2.05 -15.23 -3.12
C LYS A 80 -0.58 -14.86 -3.00
N LEU A 81 0.19 -15.14 -4.05
CA LEU A 81 1.57 -14.70 -4.19
C LEU A 81 1.70 -13.89 -5.49
N THR A 82 1.98 -12.59 -5.33
CA THR A 82 2.41 -11.74 -6.44
C THR A 82 3.91 -11.91 -6.65
N TYR A 83 4.31 -12.30 -7.86
CA TYR A 83 5.70 -12.37 -8.27
C TYR A 83 5.85 -11.78 -9.68
N LEU A 84 6.03 -10.46 -9.73
CA LEU A 84 6.09 -9.70 -10.98
C LEU A 84 7.48 -9.80 -11.64
N PRO A 85 7.56 -9.65 -12.97
CA PRO A 85 8.84 -9.47 -13.68
C PRO A 85 9.66 -8.31 -13.14
N GLU A 86 10.95 -8.25 -13.47
CA GLU A 86 11.72 -7.02 -13.20
C GLU A 86 11.13 -5.84 -14.01
N PRO A 87 10.94 -4.66 -13.41
CA PRO A 87 10.49 -3.47 -14.13
C PRO A 87 11.38 -3.16 -15.34
N SER A 88 10.79 -2.54 -16.37
CA SER A 88 11.52 -2.07 -17.56
C SER A 88 11.21 -0.61 -17.81
N THR A 89 12.25 0.20 -18.06
CA THR A 89 12.14 1.66 -18.21
C THR A 89 11.15 2.12 -19.30
N VAL A 90 10.81 1.23 -20.24
CA VAL A 90 9.83 1.51 -21.31
C VAL A 90 8.38 1.43 -20.84
N GLN A 91 8.09 0.60 -19.84
CA GLN A 91 6.72 0.36 -19.38
C GLN A 91 6.48 0.84 -17.95
N ILE A 92 7.37 0.47 -17.03
CA ILE A 92 7.31 0.79 -15.59
C ILE A 92 8.75 0.87 -15.10
N ALA A 93 9.21 2.05 -14.66
CA ALA A 93 10.63 2.31 -14.47
C ALA A 93 11.18 1.91 -13.10
N SER A 94 10.30 1.74 -12.11
CA SER A 94 10.68 1.41 -10.74
C SER A 94 9.69 0.44 -10.09
N ALA A 95 10.04 0.01 -8.89
CA ALA A 95 9.14 -0.69 -7.99
C ALA A 95 9.47 -0.30 -6.55
N SER A 96 8.45 -0.30 -5.71
CA SER A 96 8.56 -0.22 -4.26
C SER A 96 7.64 -1.28 -3.65
N LYS A 97 7.92 -1.70 -2.42
CA LYS A 97 7.17 -2.79 -1.79
C LYS A 97 7.03 -2.60 -0.31
N MET A 98 5.95 -3.11 0.25
CA MET A 98 5.75 -3.16 1.69
C MET A 98 6.47 -4.38 2.27
N ASP A 99 7.32 -4.17 3.27
CA ASP A 99 7.75 -5.24 4.17
C ASP A 99 6.66 -5.44 5.23
N LEU A 100 5.76 -6.40 5.02
CA LEU A 100 4.67 -6.69 5.95
C LEU A 100 5.14 -7.19 7.33
N ARG A 101 6.43 -7.56 7.47
CA ARG A 101 7.01 -7.94 8.76
C ARG A 101 7.33 -6.72 9.62
N THR A 102 7.88 -5.67 9.02
CA THR A 102 8.34 -4.46 9.73
C THR A 102 7.40 -3.26 9.56
N GLY A 103 6.51 -3.30 8.57
CA GLY A 103 5.69 -2.18 8.14
C GLY A 103 6.45 -1.15 7.29
N ALA A 104 7.73 -1.39 6.97
CA ALA A 104 8.53 -0.44 6.19
C ALA A 104 8.18 -0.47 4.70
N ILE A 105 8.34 0.66 4.03
CA ILE A 105 8.38 0.73 2.57
C ILE A 105 9.82 0.45 2.14
N LEU A 106 10.01 -0.46 1.20
CA LEU A 106 11.29 -0.75 0.57
C LEU A 106 11.29 -0.19 -0.85
N ALA A 107 12.32 0.58 -1.21
CA ALA A 107 12.52 1.09 -2.56
C ALA A 107 13.99 1.04 -2.97
N LYS A 108 14.24 1.00 -4.27
CA LYS A 108 15.56 1.33 -4.85
C LYS A 108 15.77 2.85 -4.78
N GLY A 109 16.97 3.34 -5.10
CA GLY A 109 17.23 4.79 -5.15
C GLY A 109 16.25 5.53 -6.07
N PRO A 110 16.03 6.85 -5.91
CA PRO A 110 15.09 7.60 -6.75
C PRO A 110 15.40 7.60 -8.26
N ASN A 111 16.62 7.22 -8.65
CA ASN A 111 17.00 6.97 -10.04
C ASN A 111 16.61 5.57 -10.53
N GLY A 112 15.93 4.76 -9.71
CA GLY A 112 15.53 3.39 -10.02
C GLY A 112 16.63 2.33 -9.82
N GLU A 113 17.81 2.73 -9.35
CA GLU A 113 18.99 1.87 -9.26
C GLU A 113 19.31 1.41 -7.83
N GLY A 114 20.12 0.35 -7.74
CA GLY A 114 20.60 -0.20 -6.48
C GLY A 114 19.68 -1.26 -5.88
N GLU A 115 19.97 -1.60 -4.62
CA GLU A 115 19.21 -2.58 -3.86
C GLU A 115 17.99 -1.95 -3.19
N PHE A 116 16.96 -2.77 -2.94
CA PHE A 116 15.85 -2.34 -2.09
C PHE A 116 16.34 -2.05 -0.68
N GLN A 117 16.06 -0.84 -0.19
CA GLN A 117 16.35 -0.40 1.17
C GLN A 117 15.10 0.15 1.84
N PRO A 118 14.97 0.01 3.17
CA PRO A 118 13.87 0.62 3.91
C PRO A 118 13.94 2.15 3.83
N ILE A 119 12.82 2.76 3.47
CA ILE A 119 12.60 4.19 3.43
C ILE A 119 11.60 4.55 4.51
N PHE A 120 11.95 5.54 5.32
CA PHE A 120 11.00 6.26 6.15
C PHE A 120 10.62 7.56 5.41
N PRO A 121 9.41 7.67 4.84
CA PRO A 121 8.98 8.87 4.13
C PRO A 121 8.99 10.10 5.06
N ILE A 122 9.82 11.09 4.71
CA ILE A 122 9.85 12.40 5.35
C ILE A 122 9.62 13.42 4.24
N GLY A 123 8.47 14.08 4.31
CA GLY A 123 7.97 15.02 3.33
C GLY A 123 6.77 15.77 3.86
N PHE A 124 6.17 16.60 3.03
CA PHE A 124 4.89 17.25 3.30
C PHE A 124 4.11 17.41 2.01
N TYR A 125 2.79 17.48 2.12
CA TYR A 125 1.94 17.88 1.01
C TYR A 125 2.20 19.34 0.67
N THR A 126 2.43 19.65 -0.60
CA THR A 126 2.80 21.00 -1.02
C THR A 126 2.12 21.41 -2.31
N GLN A 127 1.92 22.71 -2.48
CA GLN A 127 1.32 23.25 -3.70
C GLN A 127 2.23 22.97 -4.90
N PHE A 128 1.66 22.39 -5.94
CA PHE A 128 2.36 22.27 -7.22
C PHE A 128 2.56 23.66 -7.84
N ASP A 129 1.46 24.34 -8.14
CA ASP A 129 1.47 25.65 -8.77
C ASP A 129 2.05 26.71 -7.83
N GLY A 130 3.04 27.46 -8.31
CA GLY A 130 3.62 28.62 -7.60
C GLY A 130 4.69 28.28 -6.56
N TYR A 131 4.72 27.07 -6.02
CA TYR A 131 5.76 26.62 -5.09
C TYR A 131 6.74 25.66 -5.78
N LEU A 132 6.30 24.45 -6.16
CA LEU A 132 7.20 23.46 -6.78
C LEU A 132 7.66 23.83 -8.19
N THR A 133 6.90 24.66 -8.92
CA THR A 133 7.35 25.16 -10.22
C THR A 133 8.59 26.05 -10.14
N ASN A 134 8.96 26.51 -8.93
CA ASN A 134 10.32 26.98 -8.65
C ASN A 134 11.22 25.77 -8.30
N LEU A 135 11.90 25.22 -9.30
CA LEU A 135 12.72 24.01 -9.18
C LEU A 135 13.82 24.09 -8.11
N THR A 136 14.32 25.29 -7.77
CA THR A 136 15.36 25.46 -6.76
C THR A 136 14.95 24.94 -5.37
N VAL A 137 13.64 25.02 -5.06
CA VAL A 137 13.06 24.53 -3.81
C VAL A 137 13.32 23.04 -3.62
N LEU A 138 13.37 22.23 -4.69
CA LEU A 138 13.60 20.79 -4.58
C LEU A 138 15.00 20.47 -4.03
N SER A 139 16.01 21.23 -4.46
CA SER A 139 17.37 21.09 -3.90
C SER A 139 17.40 21.51 -2.43
N GLU A 140 16.70 22.60 -2.07
CA GLU A 140 16.60 23.06 -0.68
C GLU A 140 15.91 22.02 0.22
N LEU A 141 14.82 21.41 -0.24
CA LEU A 141 14.13 20.33 0.48
C LEU A 141 15.04 19.14 0.72
N LYS A 142 15.82 18.75 -0.30
CA LYS A 142 16.78 17.66 -0.17
C LYS A 142 17.86 17.98 0.87
N GLU A 143 18.40 19.19 0.85
CA GLU A 143 19.40 19.66 1.82
C GLU A 143 18.86 19.72 3.26
N GLN A 144 17.56 20.00 3.43
CA GLN A 144 16.87 19.97 4.72
C GLN A 144 16.61 18.56 5.26
N GLY A 145 16.89 17.51 4.47
CA GLY A 145 16.74 16.12 4.87
C GLY A 145 15.40 15.49 4.48
N PHE A 146 14.56 16.18 3.71
CA PHE A 146 13.38 15.55 3.11
C PHE A 146 13.80 14.54 2.03
N ASN A 147 13.01 13.48 1.91
CA ASN A 147 13.25 12.41 0.93
C ASN A 147 12.04 12.13 0.04
N VAL A 148 10.86 12.65 0.37
CA VAL A 148 9.62 12.50 -0.41
C VAL A 148 9.00 13.87 -0.66
N VAL A 149 8.47 14.08 -1.87
CA VAL A 149 7.60 15.21 -2.20
C VAL A 149 6.22 14.67 -2.57
N HIS A 150 5.19 15.32 -2.03
CA HIS A 150 3.78 15.02 -2.28
C HIS A 150 3.12 16.26 -2.91
N PRO A 151 3.21 16.42 -4.24
CA PRO A 151 2.65 17.58 -4.93
C PRO A 151 1.11 17.47 -5.00
N ILE A 152 0.40 18.48 -4.50
CA ILE A 152 -1.06 18.52 -4.51
C ILE A 152 -1.57 19.01 -5.88
N PRO A 153 -2.50 18.30 -6.54
CA PRO A 153 -3.16 18.76 -7.77
C PRO A 153 -4.12 19.94 -7.50
N PRO A 154 -4.45 20.77 -8.53
CA PRO A 154 -4.29 20.49 -9.96
C PRO A 154 -2.86 20.69 -10.48
N PHE A 155 -2.50 19.88 -11.48
CA PHE A 155 -1.27 20.06 -12.27
C PHE A 155 -1.59 20.90 -13.51
N SER A 156 -1.69 22.22 -13.32
CA SER A 156 -2.21 23.15 -14.35
C SER A 156 -1.39 23.16 -15.66
N ASN A 157 -0.11 22.80 -15.58
CA ASN A 157 0.82 22.73 -16.70
C ASN A 157 1.63 21.42 -16.65
N LEU A 158 1.35 20.51 -17.58
CA LEU A 158 2.01 19.20 -17.62
C LEU A 158 3.49 19.26 -17.99
N THR A 159 3.91 20.26 -18.78
CA THR A 159 5.35 20.47 -19.05
C THR A 159 6.08 20.93 -17.79
N ALA A 160 5.45 21.77 -16.98
CA ALA A 160 6.02 22.15 -15.68
C ALA A 160 6.03 20.97 -14.71
N LEU A 161 5.00 20.11 -14.73
CA LEU A 161 4.99 18.87 -13.96
C LEU A 161 6.16 17.99 -14.34
N ASP A 162 6.38 17.75 -15.64
CA ASP A 162 7.51 16.94 -16.11
C ASP A 162 8.85 17.52 -15.63
N ALA A 163 9.05 18.84 -15.69
CA ALA A 163 10.26 19.49 -15.20
C ALA A 163 10.46 19.36 -13.68
N VAL A 164 9.38 19.41 -12.89
CA VAL A 164 9.43 19.18 -11.44
C VAL A 164 9.83 17.74 -11.14
N LEU A 165 9.23 16.77 -11.85
CA LEU A 165 9.51 15.36 -11.65
C LEU A 165 10.94 14.99 -12.08
N ASP A 166 11.43 15.57 -13.18
CA ASP A 166 12.81 15.42 -13.64
C ASP A 166 13.80 15.97 -12.59
N GLU A 167 13.52 17.15 -12.04
CA GLU A 167 14.37 17.75 -11.01
C GLU A 167 14.34 16.93 -9.72
N MET A 168 13.17 16.44 -9.29
CA MET A 168 13.03 15.54 -8.14
C MET A 168 13.91 14.30 -8.30
N GLU A 169 13.86 13.65 -9.47
CA GLU A 169 14.72 12.51 -9.79
C GLU A 169 16.20 12.91 -9.70
N ARG A 170 16.59 14.03 -10.33
CA ARG A 170 17.97 14.53 -10.36
C ARG A 170 18.55 14.78 -8.97
N VAL A 171 17.76 15.34 -8.04
CA VAL A 171 18.20 15.65 -6.66
C VAL A 171 18.01 14.47 -5.69
N GLY A 172 17.42 13.37 -6.15
CA GLY A 172 17.20 12.18 -5.33
C GLY A 172 16.05 12.34 -4.33
N LEU A 173 14.91 12.85 -4.79
CA LEU A 173 13.64 12.90 -4.06
C LEU A 173 12.64 11.92 -4.68
N TYR A 174 11.96 11.17 -3.82
CA TYR A 174 10.87 10.28 -4.19
C TYR A 174 9.56 11.04 -4.38
N LEU A 175 8.70 10.50 -5.24
CA LEU A 175 7.36 10.99 -5.54
C LEU A 175 6.29 10.17 -4.85
N MET A 176 5.43 10.83 -4.07
CA MET A 176 4.09 10.35 -3.74
C MET A 176 3.10 11.03 -4.71
N TYR A 177 2.61 10.30 -5.70
CA TYR A 177 1.79 10.92 -6.76
C TYR A 177 0.31 10.99 -6.37
N ASP A 178 -0.24 12.20 -6.35
CA ASP A 178 -1.55 12.51 -5.79
C ASP A 178 -2.65 12.63 -6.86
N MET A 179 -3.67 11.78 -6.72
CA MET A 179 -4.87 11.71 -7.57
C MET A 179 -6.15 12.12 -6.83
N ARG A 180 -6.07 12.86 -5.71
CA ARG A 180 -7.21 13.12 -4.79
C ARG A 180 -8.47 13.65 -5.46
N TRP A 181 -8.33 14.40 -6.55
CA TRP A 181 -9.48 14.97 -7.27
C TRP A 181 -9.95 14.12 -8.47
N THR A 182 -9.18 13.13 -8.88
CA THR A 182 -9.41 12.37 -10.12
C THR A 182 -9.58 10.88 -9.90
N TYR A 183 -9.32 10.36 -8.70
CA TYR A 183 -9.30 8.92 -8.41
C TYR A 183 -10.63 8.21 -8.74
N MET A 184 -11.76 8.89 -8.61
CA MET A 184 -13.10 8.35 -8.97
C MET A 184 -13.39 8.28 -10.47
N ASN A 185 -12.52 8.83 -11.32
CA ASN A 185 -12.68 8.89 -12.77
C ASN A 185 -11.65 7.98 -13.47
N ASP A 186 -12.06 6.79 -13.87
CA ASP A 186 -11.20 5.78 -14.50
C ASP A 186 -10.39 6.31 -15.69
N SER A 187 -10.97 7.18 -16.53
CA SER A 187 -10.27 7.74 -17.68
C SER A 187 -9.12 8.65 -17.23
N ARG A 188 -9.32 9.43 -16.16
CA ARG A 188 -8.29 10.32 -15.60
C ARG A 188 -7.22 9.53 -14.86
N VAL A 189 -7.60 8.55 -14.04
CA VAL A 189 -6.67 7.61 -13.40
C VAL A 189 -5.81 6.91 -14.46
N THR A 190 -6.42 6.44 -15.54
CA THR A 190 -5.70 5.78 -16.63
C THR A 190 -4.68 6.70 -17.30
N GLU A 191 -5.05 7.95 -17.57
CA GLU A 191 -4.15 8.96 -18.14
C GLU A 191 -2.97 9.25 -17.20
N GLU A 192 -3.24 9.47 -15.93
CA GLU A 192 -2.25 9.84 -14.92
C GLU A 192 -1.28 8.69 -14.61
N VAL A 193 -1.78 7.47 -14.36
CA VAL A 193 -0.92 6.31 -14.09
C VAL A 193 0.00 6.02 -15.27
N ASN A 194 -0.51 6.07 -16.51
CA ASN A 194 0.32 5.81 -17.69
C ASN A 194 1.37 6.91 -17.94
N ARG A 195 1.15 8.14 -17.46
CA ARG A 195 2.15 9.23 -17.51
C ARG A 195 3.26 9.04 -16.48
N ILE A 196 2.91 8.53 -15.30
CA ILE A 196 3.78 8.59 -14.12
C ILE A 196 4.52 7.28 -13.85
N LYS A 197 3.97 6.11 -14.20
CA LYS A 197 4.58 4.80 -13.89
C LYS A 197 5.96 4.57 -14.52
N THR A 198 6.32 5.36 -15.53
CA THR A 198 7.66 5.34 -16.15
C THR A 198 8.66 6.25 -15.45
N ARG A 199 8.28 6.90 -14.34
CA ARG A 199 9.18 7.73 -13.52
C ARG A 199 9.89 6.85 -12.49
N PRO A 200 11.23 6.79 -12.48
CA PRO A 200 11.97 5.90 -11.58
C PRO A 200 11.94 6.35 -10.11
N ASN A 201 11.60 7.62 -9.85
CA ASN A 201 11.46 8.17 -8.51
C ASN A 201 10.05 7.99 -7.93
N LEU A 202 9.12 7.33 -8.63
CA LEU A 202 7.82 7.00 -8.07
C LEU A 202 7.99 6.05 -6.88
N LEU A 203 7.53 6.49 -5.71
CA LEU A 203 7.55 5.70 -4.48
C LEU A 203 6.21 5.04 -4.23
N LEU A 204 5.10 5.77 -4.36
CA LEU A 204 3.77 5.22 -4.15
C LEU A 204 2.69 6.13 -4.75
N TRP A 205 1.51 5.55 -4.98
CA TRP A 205 0.32 6.26 -5.42
C TRP A 205 -0.47 6.78 -4.23
N TYR A 206 -1.08 7.95 -4.35
CA TYR A 206 -2.01 8.51 -3.37
C TYR A 206 -3.36 8.76 -4.04
N THR A 207 -4.40 8.04 -3.62
CA THR A 207 -5.69 8.05 -4.31
C THR A 207 -6.64 9.08 -3.74
N ALA A 208 -6.98 9.00 -2.46
CA ALA A 208 -8.07 9.76 -1.87
C ALA A 208 -7.60 10.57 -0.66
N ASN A 209 -8.13 11.80 -0.55
CA ASN A 209 -7.97 12.65 0.61
C ASN A 209 -9.27 12.70 1.41
N ASP A 210 -9.32 11.98 2.52
CA ASP A 210 -10.46 11.96 3.45
C ASP A 210 -11.80 11.57 2.75
N PRO A 211 -11.87 10.45 1.98
CA PRO A 211 -13.08 10.06 1.25
C PRO A 211 -14.25 9.69 2.19
N ASP A 212 -13.92 9.28 3.41
CA ASP A 212 -14.86 9.05 4.51
C ASP A 212 -15.51 10.34 5.02
N SER A 213 -14.81 11.46 4.89
CA SER A 213 -15.27 12.78 5.29
C SER A 213 -16.22 13.40 4.28
N THR A 214 -15.93 13.21 3.00
CA THR A 214 -16.79 13.67 1.89
C THR A 214 -17.92 12.71 1.57
N SER A 215 -17.96 11.54 2.25
CA SER A 215 -18.91 10.46 1.98
C SER A 215 -18.90 10.04 0.51
N ASP A 216 -17.69 9.89 -0.04
CA ASP A 216 -17.50 9.38 -1.39
C ASP A 216 -18.11 7.98 -1.53
N PRO A 217 -18.44 7.49 -2.74
CA PRO A 217 -19.01 6.16 -2.89
C PRO A 217 -18.14 5.09 -2.23
N LEU A 218 -18.74 4.19 -1.44
CA LEU A 218 -18.00 3.17 -0.66
C LEU A 218 -17.12 2.23 -1.49
N ASN A 219 -17.35 2.14 -2.80
CA ASN A 219 -16.55 1.34 -3.73
C ASN A 219 -15.50 2.15 -4.50
N ALA A 220 -15.41 3.47 -4.29
CA ALA A 220 -14.52 4.36 -5.03
C ALA A 220 -13.05 3.99 -4.84
N THR A 221 -12.61 3.82 -3.58
CA THR A 221 -11.22 3.49 -3.26
C THR A 221 -10.81 2.15 -3.86
N VAL A 222 -11.64 1.11 -3.72
CA VAL A 222 -11.41 -0.23 -4.27
C VAL A 222 -11.36 -0.22 -5.80
N ARG A 223 -12.25 0.54 -6.45
CA ARG A 223 -12.25 0.67 -7.92
C ARG A 223 -10.94 1.28 -8.43
N SER A 224 -10.49 2.38 -7.81
CA SER A 224 -9.22 3.02 -8.18
C SER A 224 -8.04 2.12 -7.88
N TYR A 225 -8.04 1.43 -6.73
CA TYR A 225 -7.01 0.46 -6.34
C TYR A 225 -6.83 -0.63 -7.40
N HIS A 226 -7.93 -1.26 -7.84
CA HIS A 226 -7.87 -2.29 -8.86
C HIS A 226 -7.39 -1.73 -10.21
N LEU A 227 -7.88 -0.57 -10.62
CA LEU A 227 -7.47 0.06 -11.87
C LEU A 227 -5.97 0.40 -11.87
N ILE A 228 -5.47 1.05 -10.81
CA ILE A 228 -4.04 1.41 -10.69
C ILE A 228 -3.18 0.15 -10.71
N ASN A 229 -3.50 -0.87 -9.91
CA ASN A 229 -2.77 -2.14 -9.93
C ASN A 229 -2.77 -2.77 -11.34
N SER A 230 -3.89 -2.69 -12.08
CA SER A 230 -3.95 -3.18 -13.46
C SER A 230 -3.02 -2.42 -14.43
N LEU A 231 -2.80 -1.14 -14.19
CA LEU A 231 -1.98 -0.29 -15.05
C LEU A 231 -0.51 -0.34 -14.64
N ASP A 232 -0.25 -0.64 -13.37
CA ASP A 232 1.05 -0.71 -12.71
C ASP A 232 1.52 -2.17 -12.51
N GLY A 233 1.23 -3.03 -13.50
CA GLY A 233 1.85 -4.36 -13.63
C GLY A 233 1.10 -5.54 -13.01
N GLY A 234 0.16 -5.31 -12.11
CA GLY A 234 -0.64 -6.34 -11.43
C GLY A 234 -1.91 -6.77 -12.19
N ASP A 235 -2.62 -7.76 -11.67
CA ASP A 235 -3.78 -8.37 -12.35
C ASP A 235 -5.15 -7.79 -11.97
N SER A 236 -5.20 -6.84 -11.02
CA SER A 236 -6.42 -6.20 -10.49
C SER A 236 -7.44 -7.13 -9.81
N THR A 237 -7.15 -8.42 -9.67
CA THR A 237 -8.04 -9.43 -9.07
C THR A 237 -7.42 -10.11 -7.85
N GLY A 238 -6.33 -9.53 -7.33
CA GLY A 238 -5.66 -9.92 -6.09
C GLY A 238 -4.14 -9.95 -6.20
N GLY A 239 -3.57 -9.71 -7.39
CA GLY A 239 -2.16 -9.43 -7.57
C GLY A 239 -1.88 -7.92 -7.47
N SER A 240 -1.03 -7.55 -6.52
CA SER A 240 -0.52 -6.17 -6.38
C SER A 240 0.36 -5.76 -7.57
N GLY A 241 0.40 -4.47 -7.87
CA GLY A 241 1.27 -3.83 -8.84
C GLY A 241 2.68 -3.56 -8.28
N TYR A 242 3.46 -2.78 -9.02
CA TYR A 242 4.85 -2.46 -8.67
C TYR A 242 5.00 -1.41 -7.57
N HIS A 243 3.97 -0.62 -7.27
CA HIS A 243 4.00 0.38 -6.23
C HIS A 243 2.80 0.28 -5.30
N PRO A 244 2.97 0.48 -3.97
CA PRO A 244 1.87 0.59 -3.03
C PRO A 244 0.94 1.76 -3.36
N ILE A 245 -0.30 1.63 -2.94
CA ILE A 245 -1.34 2.65 -3.07
C ILE A 245 -1.72 3.09 -1.66
N SER A 246 -1.73 4.39 -1.42
CA SER A 246 -2.08 5.02 -0.14
C SER A 246 -3.33 5.89 -0.27
N LEU A 247 -3.97 6.13 0.87
CA LEU A 247 -4.97 7.17 1.05
C LEU A 247 -4.91 7.69 2.49
N VAL A 248 -5.59 8.78 2.77
CA VAL A 248 -5.81 9.25 4.14
C VAL A 248 -7.30 9.16 4.48
N LEU A 249 -7.58 8.72 5.70
CA LEU A 249 -8.92 8.73 6.30
C LEU A 249 -8.98 9.83 7.36
N GLY A 250 -10.07 10.59 7.35
CA GLY A 250 -10.29 11.72 8.25
C GLY A 250 -11.17 11.37 9.46
N CYS A 251 -12.06 10.39 9.31
CA CYS A 251 -12.97 9.92 10.35
C CYS A 251 -12.31 8.82 11.20
N GLN A 252 -12.80 8.64 12.44
CA GLN A 252 -12.27 7.61 13.33
C GLN A 252 -12.65 6.19 12.85
N ASP A 253 -13.93 5.97 12.52
CA ASP A 253 -14.45 4.65 12.18
C ASP A 253 -15.59 4.63 11.14
N TYR A 254 -16.00 5.78 10.60
CA TYR A 254 -17.07 5.84 9.59
C TYR A 254 -16.69 5.06 8.32
N GLU A 255 -17.38 3.93 8.11
CA GLU A 255 -17.18 3.03 6.97
C GLU A 255 -15.71 2.68 6.73
N PHE A 256 -14.90 2.66 7.81
CA PHE A 256 -13.44 2.49 7.76
C PHE A 256 -13.04 1.28 6.93
N SER A 257 -13.69 0.14 7.17
CA SER A 257 -13.40 -1.11 6.44
C SER A 257 -13.67 -0.99 4.94
N ALA A 258 -14.69 -0.24 4.53
CA ALA A 258 -15.03 -0.07 3.12
C ALA A 258 -13.97 0.78 2.40
N TYR A 259 -13.60 1.92 2.98
CA TYR A 259 -12.61 2.81 2.38
C TYR A 259 -11.18 2.23 2.45
N ALA A 260 -10.78 1.68 3.59
CA ALA A 260 -9.45 1.10 3.81
C ALA A 260 -9.16 -0.12 2.94
N ASN A 261 -10.18 -0.81 2.43
CA ASN A 261 -10.00 -1.96 1.55
C ASN A 261 -9.43 -1.58 0.17
N GLY A 262 -9.43 -0.29 -0.19
CA GLY A 262 -8.89 0.23 -1.44
C GLY A 262 -7.46 0.79 -1.33
N THR A 263 -6.65 0.32 -0.39
CA THR A 263 -5.29 0.82 -0.17
C THR A 263 -4.38 -0.21 0.50
N ASP A 264 -3.07 -0.10 0.25
CA ASP A 264 -2.03 -0.84 0.98
C ASP A 264 -1.54 -0.07 2.23
N ILE A 265 -1.70 1.26 2.24
CA ILE A 265 -1.24 2.15 3.32
C ILE A 265 -2.37 3.12 3.68
N VAL A 266 -3.01 2.89 4.82
CA VAL A 266 -3.92 3.86 5.43
C VAL A 266 -3.11 4.89 6.21
N MET A 267 -3.21 6.16 5.81
CA MET A 267 -2.65 7.29 6.54
C MET A 267 -3.73 7.99 7.36
N GLN A 268 -3.31 8.80 8.32
CA GLN A 268 -4.20 9.62 9.13
C GLN A 268 -3.68 11.06 9.20
N ASN A 269 -4.60 12.01 9.02
CA ASN A 269 -4.32 13.43 9.23
C ASN A 269 -4.41 13.76 10.73
N VAL A 270 -3.38 14.39 11.28
CA VAL A 270 -3.36 14.81 12.69
C VAL A 270 -3.11 16.31 12.77
N TYR A 271 -4.15 17.05 13.16
CA TYR A 271 -4.10 18.51 13.29
C TYR A 271 -4.32 18.94 14.74
N ASN A 272 -3.33 18.70 15.60
CA ASN A 272 -3.42 18.99 17.04
C ASN A 272 -2.96 20.41 17.42
N ILE A 273 -2.38 21.19 16.50
CA ILE A 273 -1.86 22.55 16.74
C ILE A 273 -2.21 23.45 15.55
N GLY A 274 -2.60 24.70 15.82
CA GLY A 274 -2.81 25.72 14.77
C GLY A 274 -4.22 25.78 14.17
N ASN A 275 -5.11 24.86 14.55
CA ASN A 275 -6.52 24.86 14.14
C ASN A 275 -7.45 25.31 15.27
N ASN A 276 -8.61 25.89 14.91
CA ASN A 276 -9.67 26.15 15.88
C ASN A 276 -10.40 24.83 16.19
N VAL A 277 -9.97 24.14 17.25
CA VAL A 277 -10.57 22.86 17.68
C VAL A 277 -11.92 23.00 18.40
N THR A 278 -12.55 24.18 18.35
CA THR A 278 -13.86 24.44 18.95
C THR A 278 -14.95 24.77 17.93
N PHE A 279 -14.58 25.21 16.72
CA PHE A 279 -15.55 25.48 15.65
C PHE A 279 -14.99 25.24 14.25
N SER A 280 -15.82 24.65 13.39
CA SER A 280 -15.57 24.46 11.96
C SER A 280 -16.12 25.60 11.13
N SER A 281 -15.24 26.36 10.46
CA SER A 281 -15.70 27.33 9.47
C SER A 281 -16.13 26.68 8.15
N GLU A 282 -15.59 25.51 7.82
CA GLU A 282 -15.93 24.78 6.59
C GLU A 282 -17.36 24.22 6.66
N TRP A 283 -17.70 23.64 7.82
CA TRP A 283 -18.99 22.96 8.02
C TRP A 283 -19.99 23.80 8.83
N ASP A 284 -19.60 24.97 9.33
CA ASP A 284 -20.40 25.85 10.20
C ASP A 284 -20.97 25.11 11.43
N THR A 285 -20.13 24.33 12.12
CA THR A 285 -20.51 23.48 13.26
C THR A 285 -19.52 23.56 14.42
N GLU A 286 -20.02 23.40 15.66
CA GLU A 286 -19.16 23.25 16.84
C GLU A 286 -18.41 21.91 16.81
N CYS A 287 -17.13 21.92 17.20
CA CYS A 287 -16.37 20.69 17.34
C CYS A 287 -16.72 20.05 18.68
N THR A 288 -17.14 18.80 18.64
CA THR A 288 -17.38 18.00 19.84
C THR A 288 -16.49 16.76 19.80
N PRO A 289 -16.31 16.03 20.91
CA PRO A 289 -15.65 14.72 20.89
C PRO A 289 -16.28 13.73 19.90
N ASN A 290 -17.52 13.97 19.47
CA ASN A 290 -18.25 13.16 18.49
C ASN A 290 -18.11 13.67 17.04
N PHE A 291 -17.46 14.82 16.84
CA PHE A 291 -17.19 15.40 15.52
C PHE A 291 -15.67 15.65 15.39
N GLY A 292 -14.93 14.62 14.97
CA GLY A 292 -13.53 14.70 14.57
C GLY A 292 -13.28 15.80 13.52
N ALA A 293 -12.08 16.38 13.54
CA ALA A 293 -11.67 17.53 12.74
C ALA A 293 -12.71 18.67 12.61
N CYS A 294 -13.55 18.88 13.63
CA CYS A 294 -14.58 19.92 13.60
C CYS A 294 -15.51 19.73 12.38
N GLY A 295 -16.31 18.67 12.36
CA GLY A 295 -17.32 18.43 11.30
C GLY A 295 -17.28 17.04 10.67
N LEU A 296 -16.34 16.18 11.04
CA LEU A 296 -16.30 14.77 10.65
C LEU A 296 -16.95 13.93 11.75
N ALA A 297 -18.11 13.34 11.50
CA ALA A 297 -18.83 12.59 12.53
C ALA A 297 -18.06 11.33 12.98
N ASN A 298 -18.12 11.03 14.28
CA ASN A 298 -17.99 9.67 14.83
C ASN A 298 -19.31 8.91 14.62
N GLY A 299 -19.79 8.86 13.38
CA GLY A 299 -21.10 8.29 13.04
C GLY A 299 -20.97 6.89 12.47
#